data_AF-A0A434HT25-F1
#
_entry.id   AF-A0A434HT25-F1
#
_cell.length_a   1.000
_cell.length_b   1.000
_cell.length_c   1.000
_cell.angle_alpha   90.00
_cell.angle_beta   90.00
_cell.angle_gamma   90.00
#
_symmetry.space_group_name_H-M   'P 1'
#
loop_
_entity.id
_entity.type
_entity.pdbx_description
1 polymer ?
#
loop_
_entity_poly.entity_id
_entity_poly.type
_entity_poly.pdbx_seq_one_letter_code
_entity_poly.pdbx_strand_id
1 'polypeptide(L)'
;MEFDLKTIEALAPDQASLSAASRLTRQSNWPRLEKSDQLGLLWGECQGSGSNPYRVVVDTGDHGYKCTCPSRKFPCKHTLALMWIAATTPASFTAAGSAPEWVNDWLGRRRKASSQPAAPAPGAGGK
;
A
#
# COMPACT_ATOMS: atom_id res chain seq x y z
N MET A 1 13.67 -8.36 -6.82
CA MET A 1 13.14 -9.33 -5.83
C MET A 1 11.91 -8.65 -5.27
N GLU A 2 10.79 -8.81 -5.97
CA GLU A 2 9.55 -8.06 -5.72
C GLU A 2 8.51 -9.05 -5.21
N PHE A 3 8.33 -9.09 -3.89
CA PHE A 3 7.32 -9.83 -3.11
C PHE A 3 7.12 -11.32 -3.46
N ASP A 4 7.34 -12.21 -2.50
CA ASP A 4 6.92 -13.62 -2.63
C ASP A 4 5.54 -13.85 -1.98
N LEU A 5 4.77 -14.81 -2.51
CA LEU A 5 3.47 -15.18 -1.95
C LEU A 5 3.58 -15.58 -0.48
N LYS A 6 4.64 -16.30 -0.09
CA LYS A 6 4.86 -16.72 1.29
C LYS A 6 5.08 -15.54 2.22
N THR A 7 5.73 -14.48 1.75
CA THR A 7 5.88 -13.23 2.51
C THR A 7 4.53 -12.54 2.69
N ILE A 8 3.70 -12.50 1.64
CA ILE A 8 2.36 -11.90 1.71
C ILE A 8 1.46 -12.69 2.68
N GLU A 9 1.55 -14.02 2.67
CA GLU A 9 0.86 -14.90 3.60
C GLU A 9 1.32 -14.68 5.04
N ALA A 10 2.63 -14.53 5.27
CA ALA A 10 3.19 -14.24 6.59
C ALA A 10 2.83 -12.84 7.11
N LEU A 11 2.66 -11.87 6.21
CA LEU A 11 2.21 -10.51 6.55
C LEU A 11 0.71 -10.43 6.80
N ALA A 12 -0.09 -11.36 6.26
CA ALA A 12 -1.54 -11.31 6.42
C ALA A 12 -1.94 -11.54 7.88
N PRO A 13 -2.81 -10.70 8.46
CA PRO A 13 -3.23 -10.85 9.86
C PRO A 13 -4.12 -12.08 10.08
N ASP A 14 -4.76 -12.57 9.03
CA ASP A 14 -5.61 -13.77 9.04
C ASP A 14 -5.90 -14.27 7.62
N GLN A 15 -6.27 -15.55 7.53
CA GLN A 15 -6.62 -16.22 6.26
C GLN A 15 -7.83 -15.60 5.54
N ALA A 16 -8.76 -14.98 6.28
CA ALA A 16 -9.90 -14.30 5.67
C ALA A 16 -9.47 -13.01 4.95
N SER A 17 -8.52 -12.27 5.52
CA SER A 17 -7.92 -11.08 4.90
C SER A 17 -7.14 -11.44 3.64
N LEU A 18 -6.39 -12.55 3.69
CA LEU A 18 -5.67 -13.08 2.54
C LEU A 18 -6.62 -13.53 1.41
N SER A 19 -7.68 -14.28 1.76
CA SER A 19 -8.71 -14.71 0.80
C SER A 19 -9.43 -13.50 0.17
N ALA A 20 -9.72 -12.47 0.96
CA ALA A 20 -10.30 -11.23 0.46
C ALA A 20 -9.33 -10.46 -0.45
N ALA A 21 -8.03 -10.47 -0.14
CA ALA A 21 -6.99 -9.84 -0.96
C ALA A 21 -6.88 -10.51 -2.32
N SER A 22 -6.88 -11.85 -2.38
CA SER A 22 -6.86 -12.62 -3.63
C SER A 22 -8.01 -12.24 -4.58
N ARG A 23 -9.21 -11.98 -4.06
CA ARG A 23 -10.36 -11.54 -4.88
C ARG A 23 -10.18 -10.12 -5.42
N LEU A 24 -9.41 -9.30 -4.73
CA LEU A 24 -9.12 -7.91 -5.11
C LEU A 24 -7.96 -7.80 -6.10
N THR A 25 -7.20 -8.86 -6.40
CA THR A 25 -6.09 -8.79 -7.37
C THR A 25 -6.56 -8.55 -8.82
N ARG A 26 -7.86 -8.68 -9.09
CA ARG A 26 -8.44 -8.40 -10.40
C ARG A 26 -8.21 -6.95 -10.79
N GLN A 27 -7.60 -6.73 -11.95
CA GLN A 27 -7.32 -5.39 -12.50
C GLN A 27 -8.56 -4.48 -12.55
N SER A 28 -9.76 -5.04 -12.77
CA SER A 28 -11.02 -4.28 -12.78
C SER A 28 -11.33 -3.56 -11.46
N ASN A 29 -10.80 -4.03 -10.33
CA ASN A 29 -10.94 -3.35 -9.05
C ASN A 29 -9.93 -2.22 -8.87
N TRP A 30 -8.93 -2.11 -9.73
CA TRP A 30 -7.84 -1.14 -9.64
C TRP A 30 -7.88 -0.19 -10.83
N PRO A 31 -8.75 0.83 -10.81
CA PRO A 31 -8.76 1.88 -11.83
C PRO A 31 -7.39 2.53 -12.02
N ARG A 32 -6.55 2.52 -10.98
CA ARG A 32 -5.17 3.01 -11.06
C ARG A 32 -4.23 1.99 -10.41
N LEU A 33 -3.22 1.57 -11.16
CA LEU A 33 -2.20 0.64 -10.69
C LEU A 33 -0.87 1.01 -11.33
N GLU A 34 0.04 1.54 -10.53
CA GLU A 34 1.27 2.17 -11.01
C GLU A 34 2.45 1.80 -10.12
N LYS A 35 3.64 1.80 -10.72
CA LYS A 35 4.90 1.58 -10.00
C LYS A 35 5.96 2.59 -10.41
N SER A 36 6.87 2.88 -9.48
CA SER A 36 8.09 3.62 -9.76
C SER A 36 9.29 2.83 -9.27
N ASP A 37 10.07 2.35 -10.23
CA ASP A 37 11.33 1.67 -9.98
C ASP A 37 12.36 2.63 -9.35
N GLN A 38 12.38 3.88 -9.83
CA GLN A 38 13.24 4.95 -9.32
C GLN A 38 13.03 5.24 -7.83
N LEU A 39 11.77 5.19 -7.37
CA LEU A 39 11.44 5.42 -5.96
C LEU A 39 11.35 4.13 -5.15
N GLY A 40 11.38 2.96 -5.79
CA GLY A 40 11.11 1.67 -5.14
C GLY A 40 9.70 1.57 -4.57
N LEU A 41 8.72 2.23 -5.20
CA LEU A 41 7.34 2.32 -4.69
C LEU A 41 6.32 1.70 -5.65
N LEU A 42 5.31 1.06 -5.05
CA LEU A 42 4.12 0.57 -5.72
C LEU A 42 2.91 1.31 -5.15
N TRP A 43 1.99 1.71 -6.01
CA TRP A 43 0.74 2.29 -5.54
C TRP A 43 -0.43 1.97 -6.45
N GLY A 44 -1.62 2.08 -5.89
CA GLY A 44 -2.84 1.90 -6.64
C GLY A 44 -4.04 2.48 -5.93
N GLU A 45 -5.11 2.63 -6.69
CA GLU A 45 -6.42 3.06 -6.21
C GLU A 45 -7.37 1.88 -6.39
N CYS A 46 -7.79 1.27 -5.29
CA CYS A 46 -8.73 0.15 -5.29
C CYS A 46 -10.15 0.69 -5.17
N GLN A 47 -11.00 0.41 -6.15
CA GLN A 47 -12.43 0.63 -6.08
C GLN A 47 -13.03 -0.28 -5.01
N GLY A 48 -13.26 0.28 -3.82
CA GLY A 48 -13.87 -0.43 -2.71
C GLY A 48 -15.38 -0.22 -2.65
N SER A 49 -15.97 -0.57 -1.51
CA SER A 49 -17.40 -0.41 -1.23
C SER A 49 -17.87 1.04 -1.04
N GLY A 50 -16.96 2.02 -1.13
CA GLY A 50 -17.27 3.44 -0.97
C GLY A 50 -17.34 4.18 -2.32
N SER A 51 -17.79 5.42 -2.30
CA SER A 51 -17.85 6.28 -3.50
C SER A 51 -16.46 6.68 -4.00
N ASN A 52 -15.47 6.79 -3.10
CA ASN A 52 -14.09 7.11 -3.46
C ASN A 52 -13.20 5.86 -3.39
N PRO A 53 -12.30 5.66 -4.37
CA PRO A 53 -11.38 4.55 -4.34
C PRO A 53 -10.38 4.69 -3.17
N TYR A 54 -10.02 3.56 -2.57
CA TYR A 54 -9.04 3.50 -1.50
C TYR A 54 -7.64 3.55 -2.10
N ARG A 55 -6.84 4.51 -1.63
CA ARG A 55 -5.46 4.70 -2.07
C ARG A 55 -4.55 3.81 -1.24
N VAL A 56 -3.69 3.07 -1.92
CA VAL A 56 -2.75 2.13 -1.33
C VAL A 56 -1.37 2.44 -1.88
N VAL A 57 -0.38 2.55 -1.00
CA VAL A 57 1.03 2.66 -1.36
C VAL A 57 1.83 1.66 -0.55
N VAL A 58 2.79 1.02 -1.20
CA VAL A 58 3.68 0.02 -0.63
C VAL A 58 5.09 0.35 -1.10
N ASP A 59 6.03 0.24 -0.16
CA ASP A 59 7.45 0.34 -0.41
C ASP A 59 8.04 -1.04 -0.64
N THR A 60 8.79 -1.18 -1.73
CA THR A 60 9.41 -2.46 -2.11
C THR A 60 10.74 -2.72 -1.42
N GLY A 61 11.35 -1.70 -0.82
CA GLY A 61 12.61 -1.84 -0.07
C GLY A 61 12.39 -2.34 1.35
N ASP A 62 11.48 -1.71 2.09
CA ASP A 62 11.25 -1.99 3.52
C ASP A 62 9.89 -2.65 3.81
N HIS A 63 9.09 -2.96 2.78
CA HIS A 63 7.71 -3.46 2.92
C HIS A 63 6.76 -2.50 3.65
N GLY A 64 7.16 -1.26 3.94
CA GLY A 64 6.27 -0.32 4.60
C GLY A 64 5.09 0.08 3.71
N TYR A 65 3.89 0.13 4.28
CA TYR A 65 2.66 0.33 3.53
C TYR A 65 1.75 1.39 4.15
N LYS A 66 0.84 1.91 3.34
CA LYS A 66 -0.26 2.76 3.79
C LYS A 66 -1.48 2.56 2.93
N CYS A 67 -2.64 2.41 3.56
CA CYS A 67 -3.92 2.35 2.90
C CYS A 67 -4.88 3.34 3.56
N THR A 68 -5.72 4.01 2.77
CA THR A 68 -6.74 4.95 3.27
C THR A 68 -8.04 4.28 3.72
N CYS A 69 -8.14 2.95 3.67
CA CYS A 69 -9.36 2.26 4.08
C CYS A 69 -9.56 2.28 5.62
N PRO A 70 -10.80 2.31 6.11
CA PRO A 70 -11.11 2.33 7.55
C PRO A 70 -10.94 0.96 8.24
N SER A 71 -10.21 0.03 7.62
CA SER A 71 -10.01 -1.31 8.18
C SER A 71 -9.15 -1.24 9.44
N ARG A 72 -9.53 -1.99 10.48
CA ARG A 72 -8.75 -2.14 11.71
C ARG A 72 -7.68 -3.24 11.64
N LYS A 73 -7.56 -3.92 10.49
CA LYS A 73 -6.59 -4.98 10.25
C LYS A 73 -5.44 -4.43 9.42
N PHE A 74 -4.23 -4.55 9.93
CA PHE A 74 -3.01 -4.05 9.30
C PHE A 74 -1.99 -5.19 9.22
N PRO A 75 -1.48 -5.54 8.03
CA PRO A 75 -1.87 -5.05 6.71
C PRO A 75 -3.34 -5.33 6.35
N CYS A 76 -3.98 -4.38 5.68
CA CYS A 76 -5.36 -4.55 5.24
C CYS A 76 -5.41 -5.37 3.94
N LYS A 77 -6.59 -5.92 3.61
CA LYS A 77 -6.79 -6.69 2.37
C LYS A 77 -6.36 -5.96 1.08
N HIS A 78 -6.47 -4.62 1.03
CA HIS A 78 -6.05 -3.85 -0.15
C HIS A 78 -4.53 -3.77 -0.27
N THR A 79 -3.82 -3.68 0.86
CA THR A 79 -2.35 -3.68 0.88
C THR A 79 -1.83 -5.04 0.44
N LEU A 80 -2.39 -6.12 1.02
CA LEU A 80 -2.05 -7.48 0.64
C LEU A 80 -2.34 -7.73 -0.84
N ALA A 81 -3.47 -7.25 -1.35
CA ALA A 81 -3.81 -7.39 -2.76
C ALA A 81 -2.80 -6.66 -3.67
N LEU A 82 -2.35 -5.46 -3.30
CA LEU A 82 -1.35 -4.73 -4.07
C LEU A 82 -0.01 -5.48 -4.13
N MET A 83 0.46 -5.97 -2.98
CA MET A 83 1.68 -6.79 -2.90
C MET A 83 1.53 -8.09 -3.70
N TRP A 84 0.35 -8.72 -3.65
CA TRP A 84 0.05 -9.93 -4.40
C TRP A 84 0.11 -9.69 -5.90
N ILE A 85 -0.53 -8.63 -6.42
CA ILE A 85 -0.44 -8.31 -7.84
C ILE A 85 1.01 -8.08 -8.24
N ALA A 86 1.84 -7.46 -7.38
CA ALA A 86 3.26 -7.25 -7.67
C ALA A 86 4.03 -8.58 -7.76
N ALA A 87 3.68 -9.55 -6.90
CA ALA A 87 4.27 -10.89 -6.89
C ALA A 87 3.86 -11.74 -8.10
N THR A 88 2.58 -11.74 -8.47
CA THR A 88 2.03 -12.67 -9.48
C THR A 88 1.89 -12.05 -10.86
N THR A 89 1.64 -10.75 -10.93
CA THR A 89 1.33 -10.04 -12.18
C THR A 89 1.97 -8.66 -12.19
N PRO A 90 3.31 -8.56 -12.06
CA PRO A 90 4.01 -7.28 -12.04
C PRO A 90 3.81 -6.46 -13.33
N ALA A 91 3.45 -7.12 -14.44
CA ALA A 91 3.13 -6.49 -15.72
C ALA A 91 1.81 -5.70 -15.70
N SER A 92 0.93 -5.90 -14.71
CA SER A 92 -0.28 -5.09 -14.55
C SER A 92 0.00 -3.67 -14.08
N PHE A 93 1.18 -3.41 -13.52
CA PHE A 93 1.58 -2.07 -13.08
C PHE A 93 2.13 -1.26 -14.23
N THR A 94 1.58 -0.07 -14.41
CA THR A 94 2.13 0.92 -15.34
C THR A 94 3.31 1.63 -14.70
N ALA A 95 4.43 1.76 -15.42
CA ALA A 95 5.56 2.56 -14.96
C ALA A 95 5.15 4.04 -14.93
N ALA A 96 5.10 4.64 -13.75
CA ALA A 96 4.78 6.04 -13.58
C ALA A 96 6.06 6.88 -13.60
N GLY A 97 6.10 7.86 -14.51
CA GLY A 97 7.21 8.82 -14.59
C GLY A 97 7.29 9.77 -13.40
N SER A 98 6.17 10.02 -12.72
CA SER A 98 6.13 10.76 -11.46
C SER A 98 5.09 10.16 -10.53
N ALA A 99 5.43 10.08 -9.25
CA ALA A 99 4.47 9.69 -8.22
C ALA A 99 3.41 10.80 -8.02
N PRO A 100 2.14 10.46 -7.76
CA PRO A 100 1.12 11.45 -7.44
C PRO A 100 1.42 12.12 -6.09
N GLU A 101 0.85 13.30 -5.85
CA GLU A 101 1.15 14.13 -4.67
C GLU A 101 0.96 13.37 -3.35
N TRP A 102 -0.08 12.54 -3.22
CA TRP A 102 -0.35 11.77 -2.01
C TRP A 102 0.69 10.68 -1.74
N VAL A 103 1.33 10.12 -2.77
CA VAL A 103 2.45 9.18 -2.64
C VAL A 103 3.70 9.92 -2.23
N ASN A 104 3.99 11.05 -2.88
CA ASN A 104 5.12 11.91 -2.53
C ASN A 104 5.04 12.44 -1.10
N ASP A 105 3.85 12.87 -0.67
CA ASP A 105 3.61 13.31 0.70
C ASP A 105 3.86 12.17 1.71
N TRP A 106 3.39 10.96 1.43
CA TRP A 106 3.68 9.81 2.29
C TRP A 106 5.17 9.46 2.33
N LEU A 107 5.84 9.44 1.18
CA LEU A 107 7.28 9.20 1.10
C LEU A 107 8.07 10.28 1.84
N GLY A 108 7.69 11.54 1.68
CA GLY A 108 8.28 12.69 2.38
C GLY A 108 8.11 12.58 3.89
N ARG A 109 6.93 12.18 4.37
CA ARG A 109 6.68 11.90 5.79
C ARG A 109 7.57 10.76 6.32
N ARG A 110 7.76 9.71 5.53
CA ARG A 110 8.62 8.58 5.92
C ARG A 110 10.10 8.97 6.00
N ARG A 111 10.64 9.69 5.00
CA ARG A 111 12.04 10.17 5.05
C ARG A 111 12.31 11.09 6.25
N LYS A 112 11.34 11.94 6.59
CA LYS A 112 11.43 12.80 7.78
C LYS A 112 11.45 11.98 9.08
N ALA A 113 10.65 10.93 9.17
CA ALA A 113 10.66 10.02 10.32
C ALA A 113 12.00 9.26 10.45
N SER A 114 12.64 8.88 9.33
CA SER A 114 13.96 8.23 9.34
C SER A 114 15.12 9.18 9.65
N SER A 115 14.92 10.50 9.56
CA SER A 115 15.96 11.51 9.82
C SER A 115 15.77 12.28 11.14
N GLN A 116 14.90 11.80 12.03
CA GLN A 116 14.63 12.45 13.31
C GLN A 116 14.77 11.42 14.45
N PRO A 117 15.69 11.62 15.43
CA PRO A 117 15.60 10.89 16.68
C PRO A 117 14.25 11.21 17.30
N ALA A 118 13.53 10.16 17.72
CA ALA A 118 12.15 10.21 18.19
C ALA A 118 11.87 11.41 19.10
N ALA A 119 11.04 12.34 18.63
CA ALA A 119 10.37 13.32 19.47
C ALA A 119 8.90 12.89 19.62
N PRO A 120 8.35 12.87 20.85
CA PRO A 120 7.02 12.34 21.11
C PRO A 120 5.94 13.24 20.49
N ALA A 121 4.89 12.61 19.97
CA ALA A 121 3.71 13.26 19.40
C ALA A 121 3.07 14.25 20.39
N PRO A 122 2.65 15.45 19.97
CA PRO A 122 1.79 16.28 20.80
C PRO A 122 0.40 15.65 20.82
N GLY A 123 0.01 15.14 21.99
CA GLY A 123 -1.39 14.87 22.29
C GLY A 123 -2.18 16.17 22.20
N ALA A 124 -3.12 16.25 21.25
CA ALA A 124 -4.10 17.30 21.22
C ALA A 124 -5.26 16.91 22.14
N GLY A 125 -5.24 17.48 23.35
CA GLY A 125 -6.40 17.53 24.25
C GLY A 125 -7.31 18.72 23.94
N GLY A 126 -8.52 18.67 24.53
CA GLY A 126 -9.46 19.78 24.67
C GLY A 126 -10.78 19.50 23.94
N LYS A 127 -11.95 19.47 24.59
CA LYS A 127 -12.38 20.07 25.86
C LYS A 127 -13.51 19.28 26.48
#